data_AF-A0A936MQ18-F1
#
_entry.id   AF-A0A936MQ18-F1
#
_cell.length_a   1.000
_cell.length_b   1.000
_cell.length_c   1.000
_cell.angle_alpha   90.00
_cell.angle_beta   90.00
_cell.angle_gamma   90.00
#
_symmetry.space_group_name_H-M   'P 1'
#
loop_
_entity.id
_entity.type
_entity.pdbx_description
1 polymer ?
#
loop_
_entity_poly.entity_id
_entity_poly.type
_entity_poly.pdbx_seq_one_letter_code
_entity_poly.pdbx_strand_id
1 'polypeptide(L)'
;MSRLLFATALLLLLPSCTRSAEDSCAVICEKSALCTPGTDEPSCSSLCMELAADDEAYTEAIAFQADCYEEHASYYEDPKGVCLAIEGGACRVEPD
;
A
#
# COMPACT_ATOMS: atom_id res chain seq x y z
N MET A 1 -42.88 2.32 -31.09
CA MET A 1 -41.50 2.06 -31.52
C MET A 1 -40.63 1.90 -30.27
N SER A 2 -39.87 0.81 -30.23
CA SER A 2 -38.80 0.34 -29.31
C SER A 2 -38.37 1.31 -28.20
N ARG A 3 -38.45 0.99 -26.89
CA ARG A 3 -37.57 0.09 -26.09
C ARG A 3 -36.07 0.24 -26.40
N LEU A 4 -35.25 0.30 -25.34
CA LEU A 4 -33.79 0.12 -25.21
C LEU A 4 -33.10 1.40 -24.71
N LEU A 5 -32.20 1.46 -23.72
CA LEU A 5 -31.56 0.54 -22.76
C LEU A 5 -30.79 1.49 -21.79
N PHE A 6 -30.97 1.43 -20.47
CA PHE A 6 -30.03 0.79 -19.54
C PHE A 6 -28.58 0.68 -20.08
N ALA A 7 -27.69 1.64 -19.78
CA ALA A 7 -26.24 1.44 -19.91
C ALA A 7 -25.41 2.58 -19.29
N THR A 8 -25.31 2.65 -17.97
CA THR A 8 -24.18 3.31 -17.28
C THR A 8 -23.90 2.61 -15.96
N ALA A 9 -23.61 1.31 -16.04
CA ALA A 9 -23.06 0.52 -14.94
C ALA A 9 -21.90 -0.31 -15.51
N LEU A 10 -20.79 0.35 -15.83
CA LEU A 10 -19.59 -0.30 -16.36
C LEU A 10 -18.33 0.46 -15.89
N LEU A 11 -18.08 0.45 -14.58
CA LEU A 11 -16.85 0.98 -13.98
C LEU A 11 -16.27 0.05 -12.88
N LEU A 12 -16.67 -1.21 -12.80
CA LEU A 12 -16.26 -2.15 -11.74
C LEU A 12 -15.46 -3.36 -12.22
N LEU A 13 -14.74 -3.26 -13.34
CA LEU A 13 -13.94 -4.37 -13.87
C LEU A 13 -12.59 -3.90 -14.41
N LEU A 14 -11.91 -3.00 -13.69
CA LEU A 14 -10.46 -3.12 -13.70
C LEU A 14 -10.19 -4.45 -12.98
N PRO A 15 -9.45 -5.40 -13.60
CA PRO A 15 -8.94 -6.50 -12.80
C PRO A 15 -8.24 -5.84 -11.64
N SER A 16 -8.68 -6.11 -10.42
CA SER A 16 -7.88 -5.86 -9.25
C SER A 16 -6.59 -6.62 -9.53
N CYS A 17 -5.59 -5.95 -10.13
CA CYS A 17 -4.22 -6.40 -10.11
C CYS A 17 -3.83 -6.28 -8.64
N THR A 18 -4.39 -7.16 -7.83
CA THR A 18 -4.14 -7.21 -6.40
C THR A 18 -2.67 -7.54 -6.29
N ARG A 19 -1.92 -6.53 -5.85
CA ARG A 19 -0.54 -6.67 -5.46
C ARG A 19 -0.39 -7.91 -4.58
N SER A 20 0.65 -8.69 -4.80
CA SER A 20 0.90 -9.84 -3.93
C SER A 20 1.29 -9.35 -2.53
N ALA A 21 1.02 -10.15 -1.49
CA ALA A 21 1.48 -9.83 -0.14
C ALA A 21 3.01 -9.67 -0.10
N GLU A 22 3.74 -10.48 -0.87
CA GLU A 22 5.21 -10.42 -0.97
C GLU A 22 5.69 -9.05 -1.49
N ASP A 23 5.13 -8.59 -2.62
CA ASP A 23 5.47 -7.29 -3.19
C ASP A 23 5.05 -6.14 -2.28
N SER A 24 3.90 -6.27 -1.61
CA SER A 24 3.39 -5.27 -0.67
C SER A 24 4.31 -5.13 0.54
N CYS A 25 4.71 -6.26 1.13
CA CYS A 25 5.61 -6.31 2.27
C CYS A 25 6.99 -5.76 1.93
N ALA A 26 7.54 -6.06 0.75
CA ALA A 26 8.83 -5.54 0.32
C ALA A 26 8.83 -4.00 0.30
N VAL A 27 7.83 -3.37 -0.32
CA VAL A 27 7.72 -1.90 -0.38
C VAL A 27 7.54 -1.29 1.01
N ILE A 28 6.61 -1.80 1.81
CA ILE A 28 6.36 -1.26 3.15
C ILE A 28 7.60 -1.39 4.02
N CYS A 29 8.29 -2.52 3.96
CA CYS A 29 9.45 -2.80 4.81
C CYS A 29 10.71 -2.07 4.36
N GLU A 30 10.91 -1.87 3.06
CA GLU A 30 11.96 -0.99 2.56
C GLU A 30 11.75 0.43 3.13
N LYS A 31 10.55 0.99 2.97
CA LYS A 31 10.25 2.35 3.45
C LYS A 31 10.24 2.45 4.98
N SER A 32 9.76 1.44 5.70
CA SER A 32 9.72 1.44 7.18
C SER A 32 11.09 1.22 7.82
N ALA A 33 11.95 0.38 7.24
CA ALA A 33 13.31 0.15 7.73
C ALA A 33 14.18 1.41 7.64
N LEU A 34 13.97 2.22 6.60
CA LEU A 34 14.60 3.54 6.49
C LEU A 34 14.18 4.51 7.62
N CYS A 35 13.01 4.27 8.24
CA CYS A 35 12.44 5.14 9.26
C CYS A 35 12.79 4.74 10.71
N THR A 36 13.10 3.46 10.95
CA THR A 36 13.35 2.94 12.31
C THR A 36 14.82 2.51 12.46
N PRO A 37 15.61 3.19 13.30
CA PRO A 37 17.00 2.79 13.54
C PRO A 37 17.08 1.37 14.12
N GLY A 38 17.77 0.47 13.41
CA GLY A 38 18.01 -0.90 13.87
C GLY A 38 16.98 -1.95 13.41
N THR A 39 15.97 -1.56 12.61
CA THR A 39 15.11 -2.50 11.89
C THR A 39 15.75 -2.85 10.55
N ASP A 40 15.92 -4.14 10.27
CA ASP A 40 16.35 -4.62 8.95
C ASP A 40 15.14 -5.06 8.10
N GLU A 41 15.19 -4.71 6.82
CA GLU A 41 14.14 -5.00 5.83
C GLU A 41 13.74 -6.50 5.77
N PRO A 42 14.67 -7.47 5.84
CA PRO A 42 14.30 -8.88 5.75
C PRO A 42 13.47 -9.37 6.94
N SER A 43 13.79 -8.93 8.15
CA SER A 43 13.02 -9.32 9.35
C SER A 43 11.63 -8.70 9.34
N CYS A 44 11.52 -7.44 8.88
CA CYS A 44 10.22 -6.80 8.66
C CYS A 44 9.39 -7.57 7.64
N SER A 45 9.97 -7.90 6.49
CA SER A 45 9.26 -8.58 5.39
C SER A 45 8.77 -9.97 5.80
N SER A 46 9.60 -10.71 6.55
CA SER A 46 9.21 -12.02 7.09
C SER A 46 8.01 -11.93 8.03
N LEU A 47 8.00 -10.96 8.95
CA LEU A 47 6.88 -10.77 9.88
C LEU A 47 5.61 -10.29 9.15
N CYS A 48 5.76 -9.38 8.19
CA CYS A 48 4.66 -8.90 7.35
C CYS A 48 3.99 -10.06 6.61
N MET A 49 4.79 -10.95 6.01
CA MET A 49 4.29 -12.14 5.33
C MET A 49 3.60 -13.14 6.26
N GLU A 50 4.14 -13.33 7.47
CA GLU A 50 3.52 -14.19 8.48
C GLU A 50 2.13 -13.67 8.88
N LEU A 51 1.99 -12.35 9.08
CA LEU A 51 0.70 -11.73 9.41
C LEU A 51 -0.29 -11.77 8.23
N ALA A 52 0.20 -11.61 7.00
CA ALA A 52 -0.63 -11.66 5.79
C ALA A 52 -1.15 -13.07 5.47
N ALA A 53 -0.44 -14.13 5.89
CA ALA A 53 -0.79 -15.51 5.54
C ALA A 53 -2.20 -15.92 5.99
N ASP A 54 -2.66 -15.41 7.14
CA ASP A 54 -3.92 -15.79 7.77
C ASP A 54 -4.94 -14.64 7.88
N ASP A 55 -4.63 -13.46 7.34
CA ASP A 55 -5.47 -12.26 7.45
C ASP A 55 -5.63 -11.52 6.10
N GLU A 56 -6.80 -11.69 5.49
CA GLU A 56 -7.18 -11.04 4.24
C GLU A 56 -7.31 -9.52 4.40
N ALA A 57 -7.80 -9.04 5.54
CA ALA A 57 -7.92 -7.60 5.80
C ALA A 57 -6.54 -6.96 5.99
N TYR A 58 -5.61 -7.68 6.63
CA TYR A 58 -4.21 -7.27 6.68
C TYR A 58 -3.58 -7.22 5.29
N THR A 59 -3.82 -8.26 4.48
CA THR A 59 -3.34 -8.34 3.09
C THR A 59 -3.83 -7.16 2.24
N GLU A 60 -5.12 -6.81 2.34
CA GLU A 60 -5.69 -5.65 1.64
C GLU A 60 -5.08 -4.33 2.14
N ALA A 61 -4.90 -4.19 3.45
CA ALA A 61 -4.32 -3.00 4.05
C ALA A 61 -2.86 -2.77 3.61
N ILE A 62 -2.04 -3.83 3.55
CA ILE A 62 -0.65 -3.70 3.08
C ILE A 62 -0.58 -3.44 1.57
N ALA A 63 -1.49 -4.00 0.77
CA ALA A 63 -1.53 -3.71 -0.67
C ALA A 63 -1.83 -2.22 -0.90
N PHE A 64 -2.86 -1.68 -0.24
CA PHE A 64 -3.20 -0.26 -0.31
C PHE A 64 -2.04 0.64 0.14
N GLN A 65 -1.37 0.26 1.23
CA GLN A 65 -0.26 1.02 1.77
C GLN A 65 0.95 1.06 0.82
N ALA A 66 1.29 -0.08 0.23
CA ALA A 66 2.38 -0.19 -0.73
C ALA A 66 2.10 0.64 -1.99
N ASP A 67 0.87 0.59 -2.52
CA ASP A 67 0.47 1.40 -3.67
C ASP A 67 0.62 2.90 -3.38
N CYS A 68 0.22 3.33 -2.18
CA CYS A 68 0.33 4.73 -1.80
C CYS A 68 1.80 5.18 -1.63
N TYR A 69 2.67 4.34 -1.09
CA TYR A 69 4.11 4.65 -1.04
C TYR A 69 4.73 4.84 -2.41
N GLU A 70 4.32 4.04 -3.39
CA GLU A 70 4.82 4.15 -4.76
C GLU A 70 4.23 5.33 -5.52
N GLU A 71 2.93 5.61 -5.37
CA GLU A 71 2.28 6.78 -5.96
C GLU A 71 2.93 8.10 -5.49
N HIS A 72 3.38 8.12 -4.24
CA HIS A 72 3.99 9.28 -3.59
C HIS A 72 5.49 9.11 -3.30
N ALA A 73 6.21 8.29 -4.10
CA ALA A 73 7.61 7.95 -3.86
C ALA A 73 8.51 9.18 -3.64
N SER A 74 8.27 10.27 -4.37
CA SER A 74 9.04 11.52 -4.24
C SER A 74 8.93 12.19 -2.86
N TYR A 75 7.78 12.04 -2.19
CA TYR A 75 7.58 12.55 -0.83
C TYR A 75 8.37 11.72 0.19
N TYR A 76 8.32 10.40 0.04
CA TYR A 76 9.00 9.46 0.95
C TYR A 76 10.52 9.35 0.72
N GLU A 77 11.03 9.95 -0.37
CA GLU A 77 12.46 10.08 -0.65
C GLU A 77 13.02 11.47 -0.26
N ASP A 78 12.18 12.49 -0.04
CA ASP A 78 12.61 13.81 0.44
C ASP A 78 12.94 13.74 1.94
N PRO A 79 14.10 14.26 2.41
CA PRO A 79 14.43 14.34 3.84
C PRO A 79 13.36 14.99 4.74
N LYS A 80 12.40 15.74 4.19
CA LYS A 80 11.24 16.26 4.93
C LYS A 80 10.07 15.27 5.08
N GLY A 81 9.98 14.23 4.26
CA GLY A 81 8.84 13.32 4.21
C GLY A 81 9.07 11.92 4.79
N VAL A 82 10.31 11.57 5.18
CA VAL A 82 10.64 10.13 5.35
C VAL A 82 10.13 9.50 6.64
N CYS A 83 10.48 10.00 7.84
CA CYS A 83 10.07 9.30 9.09
C CYS A 83 8.74 9.79 9.70
N LEU A 84 8.35 11.04 9.43
CA LEU A 84 7.19 11.68 10.08
C LEU A 84 5.84 11.13 9.60
N ALA A 85 5.75 10.63 8.37
CA ALA A 85 4.49 10.12 7.83
C ALA A 85 4.17 8.69 8.28
N ILE A 86 5.15 7.89 8.74
CA ILE A 86 4.90 6.55 9.31
C ILE A 86 4.51 6.62 10.79
N GLU A 87 4.97 7.63 11.54
CA GLU A 87 4.56 7.86 12.93
C GLU A 87 3.03 8.02 13.10
N GLY A 88 2.30 8.34 12.02
CA GLY A 88 0.85 8.50 12.01
C GLY A 88 0.02 7.26 11.66
N GLY A 89 0.64 6.17 11.19
CA GLY A 89 -0.06 5.00 10.67
C GLY A 89 -0.76 5.27 9.33
N ALA A 90 -0.51 4.38 8.37
CA ALA A 90 -0.93 4.48 6.98
C ALA A 90 -0.42 5.73 6.24
N CYS A 91 -0.37 5.63 4.92
CA CYS A 91 0.01 6.69 4.00
C CYS A 91 -0.91 7.89 4.22
N ARG A 92 -0.42 8.89 4.95
CA ARG A 92 -1.14 10.15 5.21
C ARG A 92 -0.53 11.22 4.32
N VAL A 93 -0.96 11.25 3.07
CA VAL A 93 -0.79 12.43 2.24
C VAL A 93 -1.87 13.41 2.69
N GLU A 94 -1.50 14.43 3.47
CA GLU A 94 -2.40 15.56 3.67
C GLU A 94 -2.62 16.25 2.32
N PRO A 95 -3.87 16.52 1.90
CA PRO A 95 -4.11 17.33 0.73
C PRO A 95 -3.63 18.77 0.97
N ASP A 96 -2.91 19.32 0.00
CA ASP A 96 -2.55 20.75 -0.05
C ASP A 96 -3.78 21.68 0.00
#